data_AF-A0A9P4MA48-F1
#
_entry.id   AF-A0A9P4MA48-F1
#
_cell.length_a   1.000
_cell.length_b   1.000
_cell.length_c   1.000
_cell.angle_alpha   90.00
_cell.angle_beta   90.00
_cell.angle_gamma   90.00
#
_symmetry.space_group_name_H-M   'P 1'
#
loop_
_entity.id
_entity.type
_entity.pdbx_description
1 polymer ?
#
loop_
_entity_poly.entity_id
_entity_poly.type
_entity_poly.pdbx_seq_one_letter_code
_entity_poly.pdbx_strand_id
1 'polypeptide(L)'
;MKVKNGTEYLEIIKVLGKRSTGSVESAEASQEAEEEVDEEDVDALYRCAGDRESSTVAYNIVFSPSYRVPVLYLVLRKADGSLEQNIEEVYKLLVPEQQKEALSAHGPLGALTMTEHPITGGACFFIHPCQTPDAMQEVATGRGVSTEEYLFIWLGVSGGAVGLYAPSTQENP
;
A
#
# COMPACT_ATOMS: atom_id res chain seq x y z
N MET A 1 -12.10 -7.85 -4.13
CA MET A 1 -11.46 -7.66 -5.45
C MET A 1 -12.30 -6.68 -6.23
N LYS A 2 -11.71 -5.67 -6.87
CA LYS A 2 -12.40 -4.63 -7.65
C LYS A 2 -12.11 -4.81 -9.13
N VAL A 3 -13.03 -4.37 -10.00
CA VAL A 3 -12.86 -4.40 -11.46
C VAL A 3 -13.17 -3.02 -12.02
N LYS A 4 -12.28 -2.47 -12.83
CA LYS A 4 -12.51 -1.19 -13.53
C LYS A 4 -11.79 -1.21 -14.88
N ASN A 5 -12.48 -0.74 -15.92
CA ASN A 5 -11.97 -0.73 -17.30
C ASN A 5 -11.46 -2.11 -17.79
N GLY A 6 -12.06 -3.21 -17.30
CA GLY A 6 -11.64 -4.58 -17.64
C GLY A 6 -10.41 -5.09 -16.90
N THR A 7 -9.84 -4.29 -15.98
CA THR A 7 -8.70 -4.68 -15.16
C THR A 7 -9.15 -5.02 -13.75
N GLU A 8 -8.79 -6.20 -13.28
CA GLU A 8 -9.01 -6.63 -11.89
C GLU A 8 -7.88 -6.16 -10.99
N TYR A 9 -8.21 -5.69 -9.80
CA TYR A 9 -7.22 -5.21 -8.84
C TYR A 9 -7.68 -5.36 -7.38
N LEU A 10 -6.71 -5.35 -6.49
CA LEU A 10 -6.95 -5.25 -5.05
C LEU A 10 -6.53 -3.86 -4.57
N GLU A 11 -7.39 -3.22 -3.78
CA GLU A 11 -7.07 -1.94 -3.14
C GLU A 11 -7.05 -2.11 -1.63
N ILE A 12 -5.99 -1.62 -1.00
CA ILE A 12 -5.79 -1.59 0.44
C ILE A 12 -5.54 -0.14 0.83
N ILE A 13 -6.33 0.40 1.74
CA ILE A 13 -6.16 1.76 2.25
C ILE A 13 -5.61 1.67 3.67
N LYS A 14 -4.54 2.39 3.94
CA LYS A 14 -3.93 2.50 5.27
C LYS A 14 -3.88 3.97 5.69
N VAL A 15 -4.39 4.24 6.88
CA VAL A 15 -4.26 5.54 7.53
C VAL A 15 -2.85 5.65 8.12
N LEU A 16 -2.17 6.76 7.85
CA LEU A 16 -0.88 7.09 8.44
C LEU A 16 -1.13 8.00 9.64
N GLY A 17 -0.97 7.46 10.84
CA GLY A 17 -0.89 8.28 12.04
C GLY A 17 0.33 9.19 11.98
N LYS A 18 0.23 10.38 12.59
CA LYS A 18 1.45 11.16 12.91
C LYS A 18 2.40 10.22 13.67
N ARG A 19 3.65 10.08 13.21
CA ARG A 19 4.69 9.42 14.02
C ARG A 19 4.77 10.19 15.32
N SER A 20 4.16 9.68 16.38
CA SER A 20 4.20 10.29 17.69
C SER A 20 5.63 10.20 18.18
N THR A 21 6.40 11.27 18.03
CA THR A 21 7.39 11.55 19.05
C THR A 21 6.62 11.99 20.29
N GLY A 22 6.39 11.04 21.21
CA GLY A 22 6.10 11.34 22.61
C GLY A 22 4.73 10.95 23.15
N SER A 23 4.77 10.62 24.44
CA SER A 23 3.76 10.70 25.50
C SER A 23 2.33 10.21 25.25
N VAL A 24 1.96 9.33 26.18
CA VAL A 24 0.62 8.98 26.66
C VAL A 24 -0.33 10.18 26.83
N GLU A 25 -1.59 9.98 26.42
CA GLU A 25 -2.87 10.22 27.14
C GLU A 25 -4.02 10.12 26.12
N SER A 26 -4.73 8.98 26.08
CA SER A 26 -6.02 8.67 26.73
C SER A 26 -7.26 9.15 25.96
N ALA A 27 -8.12 8.18 25.65
CA ALA A 27 -9.36 8.25 24.89
C ALA A 27 -10.54 8.77 25.70
N GLU A 28 -11.59 9.27 25.03
CA GLU A 28 -13.00 9.04 25.35
C GLU A 28 -13.88 9.16 24.09
N ALA A 29 -15.05 8.52 24.12
CA ALA A 29 -15.83 8.05 22.97
C ALA A 29 -17.25 8.65 22.87
N SER A 30 -17.90 8.33 21.73
CA SER A 30 -19.34 8.09 21.50
C SER A 30 -20.14 9.19 20.77
N GLN A 31 -20.80 8.81 19.66
CA GLN A 31 -22.27 8.81 19.53
C GLN A 31 -22.72 8.20 18.19
N GLU A 32 -23.78 7.39 18.27
CA GLU A 32 -24.47 6.70 17.17
C GLU A 32 -25.39 7.65 16.38
N ALA A 33 -25.46 7.48 15.06
CA ALA A 33 -26.56 7.96 14.23
C ALA A 33 -26.79 6.96 13.08
N GLU A 34 -28.02 6.47 12.99
CA GLU A 34 -28.52 5.58 11.94
C GLU A 34 -28.76 6.41 10.67
N GLU A 35 -28.15 6.04 9.54
CA GLU A 35 -28.42 6.66 8.24
C GLU A 35 -28.60 5.58 7.17
N GLU A 36 -29.75 5.63 6.48
CA GLU A 36 -30.11 4.71 5.41
C GLU A 36 -29.16 4.87 4.21
N VAL A 37 -28.62 3.75 3.73
CA VAL A 37 -27.57 3.72 2.71
C VAL A 37 -28.20 3.68 1.32
N ASP A 38 -28.14 4.80 0.60
CA ASP A 38 -28.39 4.87 -0.83
C ASP A 38 -27.15 4.36 -1.59
N GLU A 39 -27.32 3.40 -2.51
CA GLU A 39 -26.24 2.58 -3.09
C GLU A 39 -25.34 3.30 -4.14
N GLU A 40 -25.31 4.63 -4.19
CA GLU A 40 -24.55 5.40 -5.19
C GLU A 40 -23.43 6.30 -4.63
N ASP A 41 -23.22 6.37 -3.31
CA ASP A 41 -22.17 7.23 -2.73
C ASP A 41 -20.89 6.44 -2.38
N VAL A 42 -20.11 6.07 -3.41
CA VAL A 42 -18.74 5.58 -3.22
C VAL A 42 -17.82 6.62 -2.52
N ASP A 43 -18.25 7.89 -2.46
CA ASP A 43 -17.57 8.98 -1.76
C ASP A 43 -17.92 9.03 -0.25
N ALA A 44 -19.02 8.41 0.20
CA ALA A 44 -19.44 8.38 1.60
C ALA A 44 -18.47 7.60 2.49
N LEU A 45 -17.88 6.51 1.97
CA LEU A 45 -16.83 5.75 2.67
C LEU A 45 -15.56 6.57 2.92
N TYR A 46 -15.34 7.67 2.19
CA TYR A 46 -14.24 8.60 2.40
C TYR A 46 -14.56 9.70 3.41
N ARG A 47 -15.84 9.91 3.79
CA ARG A 47 -16.28 10.96 4.72
C ARG A 47 -16.34 10.52 6.19
N CYS A 48 -16.29 9.22 6.48
CA CYS A 48 -16.18 8.70 7.84
C CYS A 48 -14.78 8.83 8.48
N ALA A 49 -13.79 9.41 7.77
CA ALA A 49 -12.52 9.79 8.37
C ALA A 49 -12.69 11.09 9.18
N GLY A 50 -13.35 10.99 10.33
CA GLY A 50 -13.39 12.01 11.38
C GLY A 50 -12.04 12.21 12.06
N ASP A 51 -10.97 12.39 11.29
CA ASP A 51 -9.69 12.89 11.76
C ASP A 51 -9.01 13.67 10.62
N ARG A 52 -9.31 14.98 10.54
CA ARG A 52 -8.81 15.92 9.51
C ARG A 52 -7.30 16.16 9.57
N GLU A 53 -6.56 15.34 10.32
CA GLU A 53 -5.11 15.44 10.54
C GLU A 53 -4.30 14.23 10.06
N SER A 54 -4.93 13.19 9.55
CA SER A 54 -4.23 11.97 9.12
C SER A 54 -4.08 11.88 7.59
N SER A 55 -2.87 11.54 7.15
CA SER A 55 -2.61 11.21 5.74
C SER A 55 -3.04 9.76 5.47
N THR A 56 -3.41 9.43 4.23
CA THR A 56 -3.77 8.06 3.84
C THR A 56 -2.91 7.60 2.67
N VAL A 57 -2.64 6.30 2.62
CA VAL A 57 -1.99 5.66 1.47
C VAL A 57 -2.92 4.58 0.93
N ALA A 58 -3.18 4.63 -0.37
CA ALA A 58 -3.87 3.58 -1.11
C ALA A 58 -2.85 2.74 -1.86
N TYR A 59 -2.81 1.44 -1.56
CA TYR A 59 -2.04 0.43 -2.26
C TYR A 59 -2.95 -0.27 -3.26
N ASN A 60 -2.63 -0.18 -4.54
CA ASN A 60 -3.34 -0.82 -5.64
C ASN A 60 -2.46 -1.94 -6.19
N ILE A 61 -2.93 -3.18 -6.10
CA ILE A 61 -2.22 -4.38 -6.55
C ILE A 61 -2.85 -4.85 -7.85
N VAL A 62 -2.05 -4.85 -8.92
CA VAL A 62 -2.46 -5.25 -10.26
C VAL A 62 -1.52 -6.33 -10.76
N PHE A 63 -2.07 -7.38 -11.39
CA PHE A 63 -1.24 -8.41 -12.00
C PHE A 63 -0.61 -7.90 -13.30
N SER A 64 0.71 -8.08 -13.46
CA SER A 64 1.39 -7.79 -14.72
C SER A 64 1.48 -9.07 -15.57
N PRO A 65 0.81 -9.14 -16.73
CA PRO A 65 0.92 -10.31 -17.62
C PRO A 65 2.34 -10.51 -18.17
N SER A 66 3.06 -9.41 -18.41
CA SER A 66 4.41 -9.44 -18.98
C SER A 66 5.44 -10.00 -18.01
N TYR A 67 5.38 -9.60 -16.74
CA TYR A 67 6.31 -10.08 -15.70
C TYR A 67 5.78 -11.30 -14.95
N ARG A 68 4.49 -11.62 -15.11
CA ARG A 68 3.78 -12.71 -14.42
C ARG A 68 3.85 -12.63 -12.90
N VAL A 69 3.86 -11.41 -12.36
CA VAL A 69 3.88 -11.13 -10.91
C VAL A 69 2.86 -10.04 -10.58
N PRO A 70 2.35 -9.97 -9.33
CA PRO A 70 1.60 -8.82 -8.87
C PRO A 70 2.50 -7.59 -8.74
N VAL A 71 1.93 -6.40 -8.94
CA VAL A 71 2.66 -5.14 -8.92
C VAL A 71 1.93 -4.08 -8.12
N LEU A 72 2.70 -3.29 -7.36
CA LEU A 72 2.21 -2.29 -6.43
C LEU A 72 2.23 -0.89 -7.04
N TYR A 73 1.06 -0.26 -7.00
CA TYR A 73 0.84 1.15 -7.27
C TYR A 73 0.40 1.85 -5.98
N LEU A 74 0.85 3.08 -5.78
CA LEU A 74 0.73 3.81 -4.52
C LEU A 74 0.20 5.20 -4.79
N VAL A 75 -0.85 5.57 -4.07
CA VAL A 75 -1.38 6.93 -4.06
C VAL A 75 -1.39 7.42 -2.62
N LEU A 76 -0.55 8.42 -2.33
CA LEU A 76 -0.50 9.06 -1.02
C LEU A 76 -1.37 10.32 -1.04
N ARG A 77 -2.33 10.40 -0.14
CA ARG A 77 -3.17 11.57 0.09
C ARG A 77 -2.79 12.20 1.43
N LYS A 78 -2.52 13.50 1.41
CA LYS A 78 -2.24 14.30 2.60
C LYS A 78 -3.52 14.54 3.39
N ALA A 79 -3.37 14.95 4.65
CA ALA A 79 -4.49 15.34 5.51
C ALA A 79 -5.35 16.48 4.94
N ASP A 80 -4.76 17.36 4.11
CA ASP A 80 -5.49 18.43 3.42
C ASP A 80 -6.32 17.94 2.20
N GLY A 81 -6.28 16.64 1.91
CA GLY A 81 -6.96 16.02 0.78
C GLY A 81 -6.18 16.05 -0.54
N SER A 82 -5.05 16.76 -0.61
CA SER A 82 -4.20 16.81 -1.81
C SER A 82 -3.38 15.52 -1.98
N LEU A 83 -2.93 15.26 -3.21
CA LEU A 83 -2.02 14.15 -3.49
C LEU A 83 -0.58 14.57 -3.21
N GLU A 84 0.18 13.72 -2.53
CA GLU A 84 1.64 13.89 -2.48
C GLU A 84 2.24 13.42 -3.79
N GLN A 85 3.02 14.30 -4.42
CA GLN A 85 3.72 14.04 -5.68
C GLN A 85 5.24 14.09 -5.49
N ASN A 86 5.71 14.52 -4.31
CA ASN A 86 7.12 14.46 -3.97
C ASN A 86 7.51 13.04 -3.56
N ILE A 87 8.33 12.42 -4.41
CA ILE A 87 8.82 11.07 -4.17
C ILE A 87 9.65 10.95 -2.89
N GLU A 88 10.41 11.98 -2.51
CA GLU A 88 11.24 11.96 -1.29
C GLU A 88 10.38 11.90 -0.04
N GLU A 89 9.26 12.62 0.00
CA GLU A 89 8.32 12.57 1.11
C GLU A 89 7.64 11.20 1.20
N VAL A 90 7.31 10.61 0.06
CA VAL A 90 6.75 9.25 -0.01
C VAL A 90 7.76 8.22 0.50
N TYR A 91 9.03 8.33 0.11
CA TYR A 91 10.11 7.50 0.67
C TYR A 91 10.19 7.66 2.19
N LYS A 92 10.21 8.90 2.71
CA LYS A 92 10.30 9.15 4.16
C LYS A 92 9.10 8.61 4.95
N LEU A 93 7.91 8.59 4.35
CA LEU A 93 6.68 8.19 5.02
C LEU A 93 6.44 6.68 4.94
N LEU A 94 6.71 6.06 3.79
CA LEU A 94 6.33 4.68 3.51
C LEU A 94 7.48 3.69 3.60
N VAL A 95 8.73 4.11 3.32
CA VAL A 95 9.86 3.18 3.22
C VAL A 95 10.56 3.08 4.58
N PRO A 96 10.55 1.89 5.22
CA PRO A 96 11.33 1.66 6.44
C PRO A 96 12.82 1.89 6.19
N GLU A 97 13.55 2.36 7.20
CA GLU A 97 14.98 2.66 7.09
C GLU A 97 15.79 1.46 6.56
N GLN A 98 15.45 0.26 7.03
CA GLN A 98 16.10 -1.00 6.66
C GLN A 98 15.84 -1.39 5.19
N GLN A 99 14.81 -0.84 4.56
CA GLN A 99 14.39 -1.16 3.19
C GLN A 99 14.85 -0.12 2.16
N LYS A 100 15.46 0.99 2.59
CA LYS A 100 15.91 2.05 1.68
C LYS A 100 16.97 1.58 0.69
N GLU A 101 17.90 0.73 1.13
CA GLU A 101 18.91 0.16 0.24
C GLU A 101 18.28 -0.82 -0.76
N ALA A 102 17.30 -1.61 -0.32
CA ALA A 102 16.59 -2.57 -1.16
C ALA A 102 15.74 -1.88 -2.25
N LEU A 103 15.23 -0.68 -1.95
CA LEU A 103 14.51 0.20 -2.89
C LEU A 103 15.41 1.20 -3.64
N SER A 104 16.72 1.02 -3.61
CA SER A 104 17.62 1.83 -4.44
C SER A 104 17.55 1.39 -5.91
N ALA A 105 18.03 2.24 -6.83
CA ALA A 105 18.04 1.92 -8.26
C ALA A 105 18.78 0.61 -8.63
N HIS A 106 19.67 0.13 -7.74
CA HIS A 106 20.42 -1.12 -7.89
C HIS A 106 19.99 -2.19 -6.87
N GLY A 107 18.96 -1.93 -6.07
CA GLY A 107 18.46 -2.85 -5.06
C GLY A 107 17.57 -3.95 -5.65
N PRO A 108 17.42 -5.08 -4.95
CA PRO A 108 16.63 -6.24 -5.41
C PRO A 108 15.14 -5.96 -5.60
N LEU A 109 14.62 -4.83 -5.11
CA LEU A 109 13.21 -4.44 -5.26
C LEU A 109 13.00 -3.35 -6.32
N GLY A 110 14.10 -2.83 -6.90
CA GLY A 110 14.08 -1.68 -7.80
C GLY A 110 13.76 -0.37 -7.08
N ALA A 111 13.69 0.73 -7.84
CA ALA A 111 13.33 2.03 -7.28
C ALA A 111 11.82 2.26 -7.29
N LEU A 112 11.32 2.93 -6.25
CA LEU A 112 10.04 3.63 -6.34
C LEU A 112 10.16 4.73 -7.41
N THR A 113 9.18 4.79 -8.31
CA THR A 113 9.13 5.74 -9.43
C THR A 113 7.73 6.32 -9.59
N MET A 114 7.60 7.48 -10.23
CA MET A 114 6.30 8.07 -10.55
C MET A 114 5.86 7.61 -11.95
N THR A 115 4.59 7.23 -12.09
CA THR A 115 3.99 6.76 -13.34
C THR A 115 2.50 7.13 -13.40
N GLU A 116 1.85 6.80 -14.49
CA GLU A 116 0.39 6.88 -14.63
C GLU A 116 -0.26 5.59 -14.09
N HIS A 117 -1.31 5.76 -13.29
CA HIS A 117 -2.03 4.65 -12.69
C HIS A 117 -2.83 3.88 -13.75
N PRO A 118 -2.64 2.55 -13.89
CA PRO A 118 -3.17 1.78 -15.02
C PRO A 118 -4.69 1.72 -15.07
N ILE A 119 -5.36 2.01 -13.96
CA ILE A 119 -6.82 1.92 -13.83
C ILE A 119 -7.50 3.29 -13.83
N THR A 120 -6.83 4.32 -13.29
CA THR A 120 -7.44 5.64 -13.04
C THR A 120 -6.87 6.73 -13.93
N GLY A 121 -5.71 6.51 -14.58
CA GLY A 121 -5.03 7.51 -15.39
C GLY A 121 -4.37 8.65 -14.59
N GLY A 122 -4.45 8.60 -13.25
CA GLY A 122 -3.85 9.63 -12.40
C GLY A 122 -2.37 9.39 -12.14
N ALA A 123 -1.63 10.42 -11.73
CA ALA A 123 -0.26 10.24 -11.26
C ALA A 123 -0.22 9.40 -9.97
N CYS A 124 0.66 8.41 -9.93
CA CYS A 124 0.88 7.55 -8.78
C CYS A 124 2.35 7.12 -8.68
N PHE A 125 2.75 6.55 -7.55
CA PHE A 125 4.05 5.89 -7.43
C PHE A 125 3.93 4.40 -7.68
N PHE A 126 5.05 3.78 -8.07
CA PHE A 126 5.10 2.41 -8.53
C PHE A 126 6.45 1.79 -8.26
N ILE A 127 6.44 0.51 -7.87
CA ILE A 127 7.64 -0.32 -7.75
C ILE A 127 7.78 -1.10 -9.05
N HIS A 128 8.89 -0.90 -9.77
CA HIS A 128 9.10 -1.59 -11.03
C HIS A 128 9.38 -3.10 -10.82
N PRO A 129 8.61 -4.01 -11.45
CA PRO A 129 8.65 -5.43 -11.12
C PRO A 129 9.81 -6.18 -11.79
N CYS A 130 10.80 -5.50 -12.38
CA CYS A 130 11.83 -6.18 -13.18
C CYS A 130 12.68 -7.17 -12.39
N GLN A 131 12.93 -6.89 -11.11
CA GLN A 131 13.70 -7.75 -10.21
C GLN A 131 12.81 -8.65 -9.35
N THR A 132 11.49 -8.42 -9.34
CA THR A 132 10.54 -9.17 -8.50
C THR A 132 10.50 -10.66 -8.84
N PRO A 133 10.44 -11.10 -10.12
CA PRO A 133 10.49 -12.53 -10.45
C PRO A 133 11.71 -13.24 -9.87
N ASP A 134 12.90 -12.64 -10.00
CA ASP A 134 14.15 -13.22 -9.53
C ASP A 134 14.19 -13.30 -8.00
N ALA A 135 13.79 -12.22 -7.32
CA ALA A 135 13.67 -12.21 -5.86
C ALA A 135 12.67 -13.25 -5.33
N MET A 136 11.53 -13.41 -6.02
CA MET A 136 10.54 -14.42 -5.68
C MET A 136 11.07 -15.84 -5.90
N GLN A 137 11.81 -16.06 -6.98
CA GLN A 137 12.42 -17.34 -7.27
C GLN A 137 13.47 -17.72 -6.21
N GLU A 138 14.30 -16.77 -5.79
CA GLU A 138 15.32 -16.99 -4.77
C GLU A 138 14.69 -17.49 -3.46
N VAL A 139 13.65 -16.81 -2.96
CA VAL A 139 12.94 -17.18 -1.72
C VAL A 139 12.16 -18.50 -1.85
N ALA A 140 11.72 -18.83 -3.07
CA ALA A 140 11.00 -20.07 -3.38
C ALA A 140 11.94 -21.23 -3.79
N THR A 141 13.26 -21.05 -3.74
CA THR A 141 14.21 -22.05 -4.27
C THR A 141 14.08 -23.38 -3.54
N GLY A 142 13.92 -24.46 -4.30
CA GLY A 142 13.95 -25.84 -3.78
C GLY A 142 12.68 -26.31 -3.08
N ARG A 143 11.57 -25.57 -3.19
CA ARG A 143 10.29 -25.93 -2.54
C ARG A 143 9.09 -25.67 -3.46
N GLY A 144 8.05 -26.49 -3.30
CA GLY A 144 6.74 -26.19 -3.88
C GLY A 144 6.07 -25.09 -3.05
N VAL A 145 5.66 -24.01 -3.70
CA VAL A 145 5.01 -22.86 -3.05
C VAL A 145 3.54 -22.84 -3.48
N SER A 146 2.62 -22.81 -2.51
CA SER A 146 1.20 -22.66 -2.82
C SER A 146 0.88 -21.25 -3.31
N THR A 147 -0.29 -21.03 -3.90
CA THR A 147 -0.69 -19.68 -4.34
C THR A 147 -0.76 -18.69 -3.17
N GLU A 148 -1.29 -19.12 -2.03
CA GLU A 148 -1.39 -18.32 -0.82
C GLU A 148 0.00 -17.97 -0.29
N GLU A 149 0.89 -18.95 -0.24
CA GLU A 149 2.25 -18.75 0.24
C GLU A 149 3.03 -17.82 -0.70
N TYR A 150 2.86 -17.95 -2.01
CA TYR A 150 3.45 -17.05 -2.99
C TYR A 150 3.02 -15.59 -2.72
N LEU A 151 1.73 -15.35 -2.45
CA LEU A 151 1.23 -14.01 -2.16
C LEU A 151 1.79 -13.45 -0.85
N PHE A 152 1.95 -14.28 0.19
CA PHE A 152 2.58 -13.84 1.45
C PHE A 152 4.05 -13.49 1.28
N ILE A 153 4.82 -14.32 0.55
CA ILE A 153 6.22 -14.03 0.24
C ILE A 153 6.32 -12.74 -0.56
N TRP A 154 5.51 -12.62 -1.63
CA TRP A 154 5.48 -11.43 -2.47
C TRP A 154 5.13 -10.17 -1.67
N LEU A 155 4.16 -10.27 -0.75
CA LEU A 155 3.82 -9.16 0.13
C LEU A 155 4.98 -8.78 1.05
N GLY A 156 5.75 -9.75 1.55
CA GLY A 156 6.97 -9.50 2.31
C GLY A 156 8.06 -8.80 1.48
N VAL A 157 8.27 -9.26 0.25
CA VAL A 157 9.29 -8.74 -0.68
C VAL A 157 8.91 -7.35 -1.19
N SER A 158 7.77 -7.21 -1.86
CA SER A 158 7.36 -5.96 -2.50
C SER A 158 6.57 -5.04 -1.57
N GLY A 159 5.66 -5.58 -0.75
CA GLY A 159 4.86 -4.79 0.20
C GLY A 159 5.70 -4.25 1.36
N GLY A 160 6.59 -5.07 1.91
CA GLY A 160 7.47 -4.68 3.01
C GLY A 160 8.41 -3.52 2.67
N ALA A 161 8.75 -3.37 1.39
CA ALA A 161 9.51 -2.24 0.85
C ALA A 161 8.84 -0.89 1.13
N VAL A 162 7.50 -0.86 1.10
CA VAL A 162 6.68 0.36 1.18
C VAL A 162 5.73 0.35 2.38
N GLY A 163 6.12 -0.37 3.43
CA GLY A 163 5.43 -0.37 4.72
C GLY A 163 4.06 -1.07 4.71
N LEU A 164 3.80 -1.92 3.72
CA LEU A 164 2.63 -2.78 3.64
C LEU A 164 2.99 -4.18 4.13
N TYR A 165 2.38 -4.58 5.23
CA TYR A 165 2.62 -5.89 5.86
C TYR A 165 1.31 -6.64 6.04
N ALA A 166 1.36 -7.97 5.97
CA ALA A 166 0.26 -8.79 6.45
C ALA A 166 0.07 -8.56 7.96
N PRO A 167 -1.17 -8.51 8.47
CA PRO A 167 -1.42 -8.53 9.90
C PRO A 167 -0.83 -9.81 10.49
N SER A 168 0.08 -9.67 11.46
CA SER A 168 0.55 -10.78 12.26
C SER A 168 -0.27 -10.85 13.55
N THR A 169 -0.73 -12.04 13.91
CA THR A 169 -1.31 -12.32 15.23
C THR A 169 -0.17 -12.39 16.26
N GLN A 170 0.57 -11.30 16.45
CA GLN A 170 1.45 -11.18 17.61
C GLN A 170 0.60 -10.58 18.72
N GLU A 171 0.06 -11.43 19.60
CA GLU A 171 -0.46 -10.95 20.88
C GLU A 171 0.70 -10.25 21.60
N ASN A 172 0.52 -8.97 21.89
CA ASN A 172 1.50 -8.15 22.60
C ASN A 172 1.69 -8.74 24.01
N PRO A 173 2.88 -9.25 24.37
CA PRO A 173 3.12 -9.79 25.70
C PRO A 173 3.15 -8.73 26.80
#